data_AF-A0A395NYV3-F1
#
_entry.id   AF-A0A395NYV3-F1
#
_cell.length_a   1.000
_cell.length_b   1.000
_cell.length_c   1.000
_cell.angle_alpha   90.00
_cell.angle_beta   90.00
_cell.angle_gamma   90.00
#
_symmetry.space_group_name_H-M   'P 1'
#
loop_
_entity.id
_entity.type
_entity.pdbx_description
1 polymer ?
#
loop_
_entity_poly.entity_id
_entity_poly.type
_entity_poly.pdbx_seq_one_letter_code
_entity_poly.pdbx_strand_id
1 'polypeptide(L)'
;MPRCILYLMALLAFASMALGQYDIGPASFAWPPPRLWNRTVDNIPPCGSLDGSGNRTKFPLDHGYVSFVAQEESRNVELSVSFLLDPRSVADFTPFMKTEPLRKLGVGITCIDVPNPPSWVGVGDKATLQLRVSSDFDSPVTQVYFACADITFVDPSDILFPQPCVNLTAEEPDSTSRPTTTAKKPKGKPTKEPKPTGDGWPPGKRPGLSKAAIAGIGISGVIPLTGIVVGFCFIRNKRKERRIAAEREQEEAEWVAQIVPKQAPGIQLQNLSHSAQR
;
A
#
# COMPACT_ATOMS: atom_id res chain seq x y z
N MET A 1 31.01 -3.74 6.66
CA MET A 1 30.32 -2.98 5.60
C MET A 1 29.13 -3.73 4.93
N PRO A 2 29.09 -5.06 4.73
CA PRO A 2 28.01 -5.68 3.93
C PRO A 2 26.65 -5.75 4.64
N ARG A 3 26.61 -5.85 5.97
CA ARG A 3 25.37 -6.01 6.73
C ARG A 3 24.47 -4.76 6.73
N CYS A 4 25.04 -3.55 6.72
CA CYS A 4 24.23 -2.33 6.73
C CYS A 4 23.62 -2.01 5.35
N ILE A 5 24.31 -2.37 4.27
CA ILE A 5 23.79 -2.25 2.90
C ILE A 5 22.58 -3.18 2.73
N LEU A 6 22.66 -4.41 3.25
CA LEU A 6 21.53 -5.36 3.23
C LEU A 6 20.29 -4.83 3.97
N TYR A 7 20.45 -4.19 5.14
CA TYR A 7 19.31 -3.60 5.86
C TYR A 7 18.74 -2.37 5.15
N LEU A 8 19.59 -1.55 4.53
CA LEU A 8 19.14 -0.38 3.76
C LEU A 8 18.36 -0.82 2.51
N MET A 9 18.85 -1.85 1.81
CA MET A 9 18.17 -2.44 0.65
C MET A 9 16.86 -3.12 1.05
N ALA A 10 16.82 -3.84 2.19
CA ALA A 10 15.59 -4.42 2.70
C ALA A 10 14.55 -3.35 3.08
N LEU A 11 14.97 -2.27 3.75
CA LEU A 11 14.09 -1.16 4.09
C LEU A 11 13.58 -0.41 2.84
N LEU A 12 14.41 -0.24 1.81
CA LEU A 12 13.98 0.32 0.54
C LEU A 12 12.98 -0.60 -0.17
N ALA A 13 13.20 -1.92 -0.17
CA ALA A 13 12.27 -2.88 -0.77
C ALA A 13 10.91 -2.91 -0.04
N PHE A 14 10.89 -2.84 1.29
CA PHE A 14 9.65 -2.74 2.07
C PHE A 14 8.95 -1.38 1.88
N ALA A 15 9.69 -0.29 1.72
CA ALA A 15 9.10 1.02 1.41
C ALA A 15 8.47 1.06 0.01
N SER A 16 9.06 0.38 -0.98
CA SER A 16 8.49 0.27 -2.32
C SER A 16 7.17 -0.50 -2.35
N MET A 17 6.96 -1.45 -1.44
CA MET A 17 5.70 -2.21 -1.34
C MET A 17 4.56 -1.42 -0.68
N ALA A 18 4.86 -0.34 0.06
CA ALA A 18 3.85 0.49 0.73
C ALA A 18 3.42 1.72 -0.08
N LEU A 19 4.00 1.95 -1.27
CA LEU A 19 3.69 3.10 -2.13
C LEU A 19 2.69 2.80 -3.26
N GLY A 20 2.09 1.61 -3.27
CA GLY A 20 0.94 1.32 -4.12
C GLY A 20 -0.37 1.74 -3.45
N GLN A 21 -0.53 3.00 -3.06
CA GLN A 21 -1.91 3.50 -3.00
C GLN A 21 -2.39 3.47 -4.46
N TYR A 22 -3.22 2.48 -4.78
CA TYR A 22 -3.92 2.48 -6.05
C TYR A 22 -4.81 3.72 -6.03
N ASP A 23 -4.32 4.78 -6.66
CA ASP A 23 -5.07 5.98 -6.96
C ASP A 23 -6.15 5.58 -7.97
N ILE A 24 -7.29 5.14 -7.44
CA ILE A 24 -8.50 4.79 -8.18
C ILE A 24 -9.67 5.53 -7.53
N GLY A 25 -10.74 5.73 -8.30
CA GLY A 25 -12.01 6.25 -7.79
C GLY A 25 -12.69 5.28 -6.81
N PRO A 26 -14.00 5.43 -6.55
CA PRO A 26 -14.71 4.58 -5.59
C PRO A 26 -14.60 3.08 -5.89
N ALA A 27 -14.61 2.73 -7.18
CA ALA A 27 -14.35 1.39 -7.67
C ALA A 27 -13.68 1.44 -9.05
N SER A 28 -12.89 0.42 -9.37
CA SER A 28 -12.25 0.23 -10.68
C SER A 28 -12.06 -1.26 -10.97
N PHE A 29 -11.60 -1.58 -12.19
CA PHE A 29 -11.18 -2.94 -12.49
C PHE A 29 -9.87 -3.27 -11.79
N ALA A 30 -9.81 -4.43 -11.14
CA ALA A 30 -8.57 -5.10 -10.77
C ALA A 30 -8.10 -6.03 -11.90
N TRP A 31 -9.05 -6.63 -12.62
CA TRP A 31 -8.80 -7.40 -13.85
C TRP A 31 -10.03 -7.41 -14.77
N PRO A 32 -9.87 -7.24 -16.09
CA PRO A 32 -8.66 -6.83 -16.79
C PRO A 32 -8.17 -5.45 -16.33
N PRO A 33 -6.88 -5.12 -16.51
CA PRO A 33 -6.36 -3.81 -16.12
C PRO A 33 -7.18 -2.66 -16.76
N PRO A 34 -7.57 -1.64 -15.96
CA PRO A 34 -8.31 -0.50 -16.48
C PRO A 34 -7.39 0.45 -17.24
N ARG A 35 -7.99 1.35 -18.02
CA ARG A 35 -7.30 2.57 -18.49
C ARG A 35 -6.81 3.41 -17.32
N LEU A 36 -5.83 4.28 -17.57
CA LEU A 36 -5.25 5.10 -16.51
C LEU A 36 -6.34 5.95 -15.84
N TRP A 37 -6.46 5.81 -14.52
CA TRP A 37 -7.39 6.60 -13.74
C TRP A 37 -6.94 8.06 -13.67
N ASN A 38 -7.92 8.97 -13.66
CA ASN A 38 -7.66 10.39 -13.46
C ASN A 38 -8.83 11.04 -12.70
N ARG A 39 -8.55 11.49 -11.48
CA ARG A 39 -9.51 12.13 -10.56
C ARG A 39 -10.30 13.29 -11.16
N THR A 40 -9.78 14.02 -12.15
CA THR A 40 -10.49 15.18 -12.70
C THR A 40 -11.51 14.81 -13.77
N VAL A 41 -11.44 13.58 -14.28
CA VAL A 41 -12.30 13.12 -15.37
C VAL A 41 -12.97 11.78 -15.07
N ASP A 42 -12.78 11.19 -13.89
CA ASP A 42 -13.32 9.88 -13.52
C ASP A 42 -14.85 9.84 -13.41
N ASN A 43 -15.49 11.01 -13.26
CA ASN A 43 -16.93 11.20 -13.36
C ASN A 43 -17.40 11.64 -14.76
N ILE A 44 -16.51 11.69 -15.75
CA ILE A 44 -16.82 12.07 -17.13
C ILE A 44 -16.94 10.81 -18.01
N PRO A 45 -18.08 10.62 -18.70
CA PRO A 45 -18.28 9.47 -19.57
C PRO A 45 -17.40 9.52 -20.84
N PRO A 46 -17.18 8.38 -21.51
CA PRO A 46 -17.66 7.05 -21.13
C PRO A 46 -16.71 6.27 -20.20
N CYS A 47 -15.44 6.67 -20.10
CA CYS A 47 -14.40 5.82 -19.51
C CYS A 47 -13.71 6.40 -18.28
N GLY A 48 -14.04 7.63 -17.88
CA GLY A 48 -13.43 8.22 -16.69
C GLY A 48 -11.92 8.48 -16.83
N SER A 49 -11.42 8.62 -18.07
CA SER A 49 -10.00 8.65 -18.39
C SER A 49 -9.72 9.55 -19.59
N LEU A 50 -8.51 10.10 -19.64
CA LEU A 50 -8.00 10.83 -20.82
C LEU A 50 -7.46 9.88 -21.89
N ASP A 51 -7.26 8.60 -21.55
CA ASP A 51 -6.72 7.61 -22.47
C ASP A 51 -7.81 7.11 -23.43
N GLY A 52 -7.46 7.08 -24.72
CA GLY A 52 -8.20 6.33 -25.72
C GLY A 52 -8.03 4.82 -25.56
N SER A 53 -8.61 4.06 -26.48
CA SER A 53 -8.45 2.60 -26.48
C SER A 53 -6.98 2.21 -26.69
N GLY A 54 -6.42 1.49 -25.72
CA GLY A 54 -4.98 1.21 -25.63
C GLY A 54 -4.61 -0.26 -25.85
N ASN A 55 -3.64 -0.72 -25.05
CA ASN A 55 -3.24 -2.12 -25.02
C ASN A 55 -4.39 -2.99 -24.51
N ARG A 56 -4.73 -4.02 -25.28
CA ARG A 56 -5.87 -4.91 -25.01
C ARG A 56 -5.43 -6.17 -24.29
N THR A 57 -6.14 -6.51 -23.22
CA THR A 57 -5.92 -7.73 -22.46
C THR A 57 -6.59 -8.91 -23.15
N LYS A 58 -5.92 -10.06 -23.20
CA LYS A 58 -6.54 -11.30 -23.67
C LYS A 58 -7.68 -11.70 -22.72
N PHE A 59 -8.88 -11.82 -23.24
CA PHE A 59 -10.09 -12.17 -22.48
C PHE A 59 -10.76 -13.38 -23.13
N PRO A 60 -11.18 -14.40 -22.37
CA PRO A 60 -11.66 -15.63 -22.98
C PRO A 60 -13.05 -15.40 -23.60
N LEU A 61 -13.32 -16.08 -24.71
CA LEU A 61 -14.65 -16.09 -25.34
C LEU A 61 -15.71 -16.78 -24.48
N ASP A 62 -15.29 -17.63 -23.54
CA ASP A 62 -16.17 -18.45 -22.73
C ASP A 62 -15.65 -18.52 -21.29
N HIS A 63 -16.57 -18.57 -20.33
CA HIS A 63 -16.28 -18.58 -18.88
C HIS A 63 -15.34 -17.44 -18.43
N GLY A 64 -15.51 -16.25 -19.03
CA GLY A 64 -14.79 -15.06 -18.61
C GLY A 64 -15.30 -14.49 -17.29
N TYR A 65 -14.43 -13.80 -16.56
CA TYR A 65 -14.79 -13.09 -15.33
C TYR A 65 -14.15 -11.70 -15.33
N VAL A 66 -14.67 -10.79 -14.53
CA VAL A 66 -14.00 -9.52 -14.21
C VAL A 66 -13.79 -9.47 -12.72
N SER A 67 -12.72 -8.81 -12.31
CA SER A 67 -12.42 -8.50 -10.91
C SER A 67 -12.44 -7.00 -10.74
N PHE A 68 -13.17 -6.54 -9.73
CA PHE A 68 -13.27 -5.16 -9.30
C PHE A 68 -12.52 -4.98 -8.00
N VAL A 69 -11.98 -3.79 -7.80
CA VAL A 69 -11.51 -3.29 -6.52
C VAL A 69 -12.33 -2.06 -6.16
N ALA A 70 -12.87 -2.02 -4.95
CA ALA A 70 -13.62 -0.89 -4.41
C ALA A 70 -12.95 -0.38 -3.13
N GLN A 71 -12.80 0.94 -3.03
CA GLN A 71 -12.26 1.61 -1.83
C GLN A 71 -13.35 1.97 -0.83
N GLU A 72 -14.59 2.12 -1.30
CA GLU A 72 -15.77 2.47 -0.51
C GLU A 72 -16.99 1.68 -1.00
N GLU A 73 -18.01 1.53 -0.16
CA GLU A 73 -19.26 0.90 -0.59
C GLU A 73 -19.87 1.69 -1.75
N SER A 74 -20.00 1.01 -2.87
CA SER A 74 -20.51 1.60 -4.10
C SER A 74 -21.88 1.04 -4.45
N ARG A 75 -22.73 1.85 -5.07
CA ARG A 75 -24.13 1.50 -5.41
C ARG A 75 -24.37 1.62 -6.92
N ASN A 76 -25.43 0.97 -7.39
CA ASN A 76 -25.85 1.02 -8.80
C ASN A 76 -24.71 0.66 -9.76
N VAL A 77 -24.00 -0.43 -9.46
CA VAL A 77 -22.87 -0.85 -10.30
C VAL A 77 -23.44 -1.50 -11.56
N GLU A 78 -22.96 -1.03 -12.70
CA GLU A 78 -23.36 -1.50 -14.02
C GLU A 78 -22.11 -1.87 -14.80
N LEU A 79 -22.08 -3.10 -15.30
CA LEU A 79 -21.06 -3.61 -16.20
C LEU A 79 -21.63 -3.69 -17.61
N SER A 80 -20.97 -3.02 -18.54
CA SER A 80 -21.40 -2.91 -19.94
C SER A 80 -20.26 -3.22 -20.89
N VAL A 81 -20.56 -3.52 -22.15
CA VAL A 81 -19.59 -3.82 -23.20
C VAL A 81 -19.88 -3.03 -24.47
N SER A 82 -18.81 -2.51 -25.07
CA SER A 82 -18.83 -2.02 -26.45
C SER A 82 -17.96 -2.92 -27.32
N PHE A 83 -18.45 -3.28 -28.50
CA PHE A 83 -17.69 -3.99 -29.52
C PHE A 83 -17.07 -3.02 -30.56
N LEU A 84 -17.15 -1.72 -30.31
CA LEU A 84 -16.42 -0.73 -31.10
C LEU A 84 -14.94 -0.74 -30.73
N LEU A 85 -14.09 -0.46 -31.72
CA LEU A 85 -12.65 -0.35 -31.49
C LEU A 85 -12.31 0.79 -30.52
N ASP A 86 -13.12 1.85 -30.52
CA ASP A 86 -12.91 3.02 -29.69
C ASP A 86 -14.24 3.72 -29.35
N PRO A 87 -14.95 3.26 -28.31
CA PRO A 87 -16.22 3.85 -27.90
C PRO A 87 -16.02 5.27 -27.38
N ARG A 88 -16.89 6.19 -27.80
CA ARG A 88 -16.82 7.62 -27.50
C ARG A 88 -17.99 8.13 -26.68
N SER A 89 -19.03 7.32 -26.48
CA SER A 89 -20.22 7.68 -25.74
C SER A 89 -20.75 6.52 -24.89
N VAL A 90 -21.58 6.80 -23.89
CA VAL A 90 -22.28 5.76 -23.11
C VAL A 90 -23.23 4.94 -23.98
N ALA A 91 -23.76 5.54 -25.05
CA ALA A 91 -24.65 4.85 -25.99
C ALA A 91 -23.95 3.77 -26.81
N ASP A 92 -22.60 3.76 -26.84
CA ASP A 92 -21.82 2.73 -27.53
C ASP A 92 -21.73 1.42 -26.73
N PHE A 93 -22.25 1.41 -25.50
CA PHE A 93 -22.16 0.28 -24.57
C PHE A 93 -23.52 -0.40 -24.37
N THR A 94 -23.48 -1.72 -24.29
CA THR A 94 -24.62 -2.57 -23.96
C THR A 94 -24.41 -3.22 -22.59
N PRO A 95 -25.33 -3.09 -21.63
CA PRO A 95 -25.17 -3.68 -20.30
C PRO A 95 -25.27 -5.21 -20.36
N PHE A 96 -24.37 -5.90 -19.66
CA PHE A 96 -24.41 -7.37 -19.54
C PHE A 96 -25.56 -7.85 -18.66
N MET A 97 -25.87 -7.09 -17.59
CA MET A 97 -26.81 -7.51 -16.57
C MET A 97 -27.91 -6.47 -16.41
N LYS A 98 -29.16 -6.87 -16.71
CA LYS A 98 -30.35 -6.03 -16.48
C LYS A 98 -30.93 -6.19 -15.07
N THR A 99 -30.45 -7.15 -14.27
CA THR A 99 -31.10 -7.54 -13.02
C THR A 99 -30.14 -8.04 -11.96
N GLU A 100 -29.89 -7.19 -10.96
CA GLU A 100 -29.62 -7.41 -9.50
C GLU A 100 -28.24 -7.75 -8.89
N PRO A 101 -27.38 -8.69 -9.34
CA PRO A 101 -26.27 -9.17 -8.50
C PRO A 101 -25.14 -8.14 -8.29
N LEU A 102 -25.15 -7.06 -9.08
CA LEU A 102 -24.15 -6.00 -9.04
C LEU A 102 -24.61 -4.74 -8.28
N ARG A 103 -25.81 -4.70 -7.68
CA ARG A 103 -26.32 -3.44 -7.12
C ARG A 103 -25.41 -2.78 -6.09
N LYS A 104 -24.50 -3.54 -5.48
CA LYS A 104 -23.51 -3.06 -4.52
C LYS A 104 -22.15 -3.71 -4.73
N LEU A 105 -21.08 -2.94 -4.57
CA LEU A 105 -19.72 -3.44 -4.37
C LEU A 105 -19.27 -3.04 -2.98
N GLY A 106 -18.92 -4.03 -2.16
CA GLY A 106 -18.30 -3.81 -0.85
C GLY A 106 -16.82 -3.49 -0.98
N VAL A 107 -16.21 -2.95 0.08
CA VAL A 107 -14.80 -2.57 0.08
C VAL A 107 -13.93 -3.82 -0.11
N GLY A 108 -12.94 -3.73 -0.99
CA GLY A 108 -12.01 -4.81 -1.30
C GLY A 108 -12.19 -5.34 -2.72
N ILE A 109 -11.95 -6.64 -2.93
CA ILE A 109 -11.92 -7.26 -4.26
C ILE A 109 -13.18 -8.11 -4.46
N THR A 110 -13.90 -7.89 -5.57
CA THR A 110 -15.07 -8.70 -5.96
C THR A 110 -14.86 -9.21 -7.38
N CYS A 111 -15.21 -10.46 -7.68
CA CYS A 111 -15.30 -10.92 -9.06
C CYS A 111 -16.70 -11.33 -9.46
N ILE A 112 -16.93 -11.25 -10.77
CA ILE A 112 -18.21 -11.54 -11.38
C ILE A 112 -17.97 -12.20 -12.73
N ASP A 113 -18.74 -13.25 -13.00
CA ASP A 113 -18.74 -13.91 -14.29
C ASP A 113 -19.33 -13.00 -15.36
N VAL A 114 -18.67 -12.95 -16.52
CA VAL A 114 -19.12 -12.19 -17.68
C VAL A 114 -19.81 -13.16 -18.63
N PRO A 115 -21.06 -12.88 -19.05
CA PRO A 115 -21.74 -13.68 -20.06
C PRO A 115 -20.93 -13.76 -21.36
N ASN A 116 -21.01 -14.91 -22.03
CA ASN A 116 -20.38 -15.09 -23.33
C ASN A 116 -20.86 -14.02 -24.32
N PRO A 117 -19.97 -13.52 -25.19
CA PRO A 117 -20.35 -12.52 -26.17
C PRO A 117 -21.33 -13.13 -27.20
N PRO A 118 -22.06 -12.28 -27.95
CA PRO A 118 -22.93 -12.74 -29.03
C PRO A 118 -22.20 -13.62 -30.04
N SER A 119 -22.92 -14.53 -30.71
CA SER A 119 -22.32 -15.53 -31.63
C SER A 119 -21.58 -14.96 -32.85
N TRP A 120 -21.73 -13.67 -33.14
CA TRP A 120 -20.99 -13.00 -34.22
C TRP A 120 -19.62 -12.48 -33.77
N VAL A 121 -19.33 -12.51 -32.46
CA VAL A 121 -18.02 -12.17 -31.89
C VAL A 121 -17.16 -13.43 -31.84
N GLY A 122 -15.94 -13.34 -32.38
CA GLY A 122 -14.98 -14.43 -32.46
C GLY A 122 -13.61 -14.11 -31.88
N VAL A 123 -12.68 -15.06 -32.04
CA VAL A 123 -11.29 -14.91 -31.62
C VAL A 123 -10.64 -13.74 -32.37
N GLY A 124 -9.94 -12.87 -31.64
CA GLY A 124 -9.28 -11.68 -32.17
C GLY A 124 -10.16 -10.43 -32.19
N ASP A 125 -11.47 -10.56 -31.97
CA ASP A 125 -12.35 -9.40 -31.88
C ASP A 125 -12.05 -8.57 -30.64
N LYS A 126 -12.26 -7.27 -30.79
CA LYS A 126 -11.89 -6.27 -29.80
C LYS A 126 -13.15 -5.73 -29.13
N ALA A 127 -13.09 -5.56 -27.82
CA ALA A 127 -14.17 -4.97 -27.06
C ALA A 127 -13.64 -4.12 -25.90
N THR A 128 -14.47 -3.23 -25.39
CA THR A 128 -14.17 -2.44 -24.22
C THR A 128 -15.24 -2.70 -23.18
N LEU A 129 -14.82 -3.13 -21.99
CA LEU A 129 -15.68 -3.27 -20.83
C LEU A 129 -15.76 -1.92 -20.13
N GLN A 130 -16.96 -1.53 -19.70
CA GLN A 130 -17.21 -0.31 -18.94
C GLN A 130 -17.80 -0.67 -17.59
N LEU A 131 -17.21 -0.11 -16.55
CA LEU A 131 -17.76 -0.04 -15.21
C LEU A 131 -18.38 1.34 -15.03
N ARG A 132 -19.65 1.37 -14.63
CA ARG A 132 -20.35 2.58 -14.20
C ARG A 132 -20.83 2.37 -12.77
N VAL A 133 -20.54 3.32 -11.89
CA VAL A 133 -20.80 3.15 -10.46
C VAL A 133 -21.27 4.46 -9.82
N SER A 134 -22.22 4.40 -8.89
CA SER A 134 -22.66 5.56 -8.12
C SER A 134 -22.08 5.52 -6.71
N SER A 135 -21.46 6.61 -6.27
CA SER A 135 -20.86 6.74 -4.94
C SER A 135 -20.81 8.21 -4.52
N ASP A 136 -20.80 8.46 -3.22
CA ASP A 136 -20.48 9.75 -2.58
C ASP A 136 -18.98 9.88 -2.24
N PHE A 137 -18.14 9.07 -2.89
CA PHE A 137 -16.68 9.17 -2.80
C PHE A 137 -16.18 10.58 -3.10
N ASP A 138 -15.39 11.15 -2.19
CA ASP A 138 -14.84 12.51 -2.29
C ASP A 138 -15.88 13.65 -2.43
N SER A 139 -17.18 13.39 -2.27
CA SER A 139 -18.25 14.38 -2.44
C SER A 139 -19.44 14.16 -1.51
N PRO A 140 -20.02 15.20 -0.88
CA PRO A 140 -21.23 15.03 -0.07
C PRO A 140 -22.50 14.70 -0.90
N VAL A 141 -22.38 14.64 -2.23
CA VAL A 141 -23.46 14.32 -3.17
C VAL A 141 -23.02 13.10 -3.97
N THR A 142 -23.93 12.13 -4.14
CA THR A 142 -23.68 10.95 -4.97
C THR A 142 -23.42 11.37 -6.43
N GLN A 143 -22.27 10.96 -6.95
CA GLN A 143 -21.86 11.13 -8.34
C GLN A 143 -21.74 9.78 -9.03
N VAL A 144 -21.61 9.81 -10.36
CA VAL A 144 -21.39 8.62 -11.18
C VAL A 144 -19.95 8.62 -11.65
N TYR A 145 -19.26 7.51 -11.46
CA TYR A 145 -17.88 7.29 -11.86
C TYR A 145 -17.81 6.21 -12.93
N PHE A 146 -16.78 6.31 -13.77
CA PHE A 146 -16.57 5.47 -14.92
C PHE A 146 -15.15 4.90 -14.91
N ALA A 147 -15.02 3.65 -15.34
CA ALA A 147 -13.74 3.04 -15.69
C ALA A 147 -13.93 2.16 -16.91
N CYS A 148 -12.90 2.05 -17.75
CA CYS A 148 -12.91 1.14 -18.90
C CYS A 148 -11.73 0.18 -18.85
N ALA A 149 -11.93 -1.03 -19.34
CA ALA A 149 -10.88 -2.01 -19.57
C ALA A 149 -10.97 -2.53 -21.00
N ASP A 150 -9.86 -2.46 -21.73
CA ASP A 150 -9.81 -2.85 -23.15
C ASP A 150 -9.39 -4.31 -23.29
N ILE A 151 -10.15 -5.09 -24.05
CA ILE A 151 -9.94 -6.53 -24.24
C ILE A 151 -9.86 -6.94 -25.70
N THR A 152 -9.25 -8.10 -25.93
CA THR A 152 -9.30 -8.85 -27.17
C THR A 152 -9.75 -10.27 -26.83
N PHE A 153 -10.79 -10.75 -27.48
CA PHE A 153 -11.29 -12.10 -27.29
C PHE A 153 -10.29 -13.15 -27.77
N VAL A 154 -10.07 -14.18 -26.98
CA VAL A 154 -9.18 -15.31 -27.30
C VAL A 154 -9.85 -16.64 -26.98
N ASP A 155 -9.29 -17.73 -27.50
CA ASP A 155 -9.65 -19.06 -27.04
C ASP A 155 -9.28 -19.22 -25.55
N PRO A 156 -10.13 -19.84 -24.71
CA PRO A 156 -9.80 -20.08 -23.30
C PRO A 156 -8.44 -20.76 -23.09
N SER A 157 -8.01 -21.59 -24.04
CA SER A 157 -6.72 -22.31 -24.02
C SER A 157 -5.51 -21.37 -24.16
N ASP A 158 -5.70 -20.15 -24.67
CA ASP A 158 -4.64 -19.16 -24.86
C ASP A 158 -4.35 -18.32 -23.59
N ILE A 159 -5.09 -18.56 -22.49
CA ILE A 159 -4.90 -17.87 -21.21
C ILE A 159 -3.92 -18.66 -20.35
N LEU A 160 -2.67 -18.19 -20.32
CA LEU A 160 -1.56 -18.83 -19.62
C LEU A 160 -1.67 -18.74 -18.09
N PHE A 161 -2.38 -17.74 -17.57
CA PHE A 161 -2.50 -17.48 -16.14
C PHE A 161 -3.93 -17.03 -15.83
N PRO A 162 -4.84 -17.94 -15.44
CA PRO A 162 -6.11 -17.53 -14.86
C PRO A 162 -5.80 -16.78 -13.56
N GLN A 163 -6.00 -15.47 -13.54
CA GLN A 163 -5.82 -14.66 -12.34
C GLN A 163 -6.81 -15.16 -11.28
N PRO A 164 -6.37 -15.69 -10.13
CA PRO A 164 -7.29 -16.29 -9.17
C PRO A 164 -8.32 -15.26 -8.75
N CYS A 165 -9.58 -15.53 -9.09
CA CYS A 165 -10.69 -14.74 -8.61
C CYS A 165 -10.94 -15.12 -7.14
N VAL A 166 -10.68 -14.18 -6.23
CA VAL A 166 -11.00 -14.34 -4.81
C VAL A 166 -11.81 -13.13 -4.37
N ASN A 167 -13.04 -13.39 -3.90
CA ASN A 167 -13.87 -12.37 -3.28
C ASN A 167 -13.32 -12.06 -1.89
N LEU A 168 -12.79 -10.85 -1.72
CA LEU A 168 -12.27 -10.31 -0.47
C LEU A 168 -13.02 -9.00 -0.17
N THR A 169 -14.31 -9.11 0.12
CA THR A 169 -15.19 -7.97 0.41
C THR A 169 -15.48 -7.85 1.89
N ALA A 170 -15.37 -6.64 2.42
CA ALA A 170 -15.91 -6.26 3.73
C ALA A 170 -17.08 -5.29 3.56
N GLU A 171 -18.13 -5.45 4.38
CA GLU A 171 -19.16 -4.43 4.53
C GLU A 171 -18.62 -3.34 5.48
N GLU A 172 -18.81 -2.07 5.12
CA GLU A 172 -18.50 -0.99 6.05
C GLU A 172 -19.48 -1.03 7.25
N PRO A 173 -19.00 -0.82 8.48
CA PRO A 173 -19.89 -0.72 9.63
C PRO A 173 -20.76 0.53 9.48
N ASP A 174 -22.05 0.31 9.29
CA ASP A 174 -23.06 1.35 9.17
C ASP A 174 -22.96 2.31 10.37
N SER A 175 -22.49 3.53 10.13
CA SER A 175 -22.34 4.57 11.15
C SER A 175 -23.70 5.19 11.53
N THR A 176 -24.76 4.38 11.64
CA THR A 176 -26.10 4.82 12.06
C THR A 176 -26.72 3.82 13.03
N SER A 177 -26.17 3.72 14.23
CA SER A 177 -26.94 3.31 15.41
C SER A 177 -27.05 4.48 16.37
N ARG A 178 -27.98 5.40 16.08
CA ARG A 178 -28.53 6.32 17.08
C ARG A 178 -29.33 5.47 18.07
N PRO A 179 -28.96 5.38 19.37
CA PRO A 179 -29.84 4.74 20.33
C PRO A 179 -31.06 5.65 20.52
N THR A 180 -32.20 5.24 19.95
CA THR A 180 -33.49 5.80 20.32
C THR A 180 -33.77 5.38 21.76
N THR A 181 -33.44 6.24 22.71
CA THR A 181 -33.86 6.13 24.11
C THR A 181 -35.35 6.41 24.20
N THR A 182 -36.19 5.42 23.90
CA THR A 182 -37.57 5.41 24.37
C THR A 182 -37.55 4.88 25.80
N ALA A 183 -37.57 5.81 26.77
CA ALA A 183 -37.77 5.49 28.16
C ALA A 183 -39.16 4.88 28.38
N LYS A 184 -39.21 3.58 28.68
CA LYS A 184 -40.33 2.96 29.42
C LYS A 184 -39.80 2.44 30.75
N LYS A 185 -40.25 3.09 31.83
CA LYS A 185 -40.12 2.62 33.22
C LYS A 185 -41.22 1.59 33.55
N PRO A 186 -41.11 0.82 34.65
CA PRO A 186 -41.21 -0.64 34.63
C PRO A 186 -42.37 -1.19 35.48
N LYS A 187 -42.67 -2.49 35.39
CA LYS A 187 -43.33 -3.27 36.45
C LYS A 187 -43.21 -4.78 36.20
N GLY A 188 -42.63 -5.52 37.15
CA GLY A 188 -42.64 -7.00 37.21
C GLY A 188 -41.37 -7.59 37.82
N LYS A 189 -41.47 -8.19 39.00
CA LYS A 189 -40.42 -8.61 39.96
C LYS A 189 -40.07 -10.13 39.78
N PRO A 190 -39.27 -10.80 40.65
CA PRO A 190 -37.93 -11.34 40.33
C PRO A 190 -37.82 -12.89 40.45
N THR A 191 -36.74 -13.49 39.94
CA THR A 191 -36.24 -14.79 40.46
C THR A 191 -34.70 -14.87 40.36
N LYS A 192 -34.07 -14.88 41.55
CA LYS A 192 -32.82 -15.51 42.07
C LYS A 192 -31.98 -16.36 41.07
N GLU A 193 -30.63 -16.46 41.06
CA GLU A 193 -29.46 -16.10 41.90
C GLU A 193 -28.15 -16.45 41.08
N PRO A 194 -26.92 -16.52 41.63
CA PRO A 194 -25.89 -15.49 41.73
C PRO A 194 -24.69 -15.59 40.75
N LYS A 195 -23.91 -14.49 40.75
CA LYS A 195 -22.54 -14.30 40.22
C LYS A 195 -21.53 -15.38 40.65
N PRO A 196 -20.40 -15.45 39.94
CA PRO A 196 -19.13 -15.23 40.61
C PRO A 196 -18.42 -13.95 40.13
N THR A 197 -17.76 -13.38 41.12
CA THR A 197 -16.99 -12.15 41.20
C THR A 197 -15.66 -12.27 40.46
N GLY A 198 -15.18 -11.17 39.88
CA GLY A 198 -13.85 -11.11 39.27
C GLY A 198 -13.54 -9.72 38.72
N ASP A 199 -13.37 -8.79 39.66
CA ASP A 199 -12.44 -7.66 39.70
C ASP A 199 -12.27 -6.72 38.49
N GLY A 200 -12.46 -5.44 38.78
CA GLY A 200 -12.51 -4.35 37.80
C GLY A 200 -11.20 -3.65 37.50
N TRP A 201 -11.27 -2.83 36.45
CA TRP A 201 -10.45 -1.65 36.22
C TRP A 201 -11.38 -0.56 35.61
N PRO A 202 -11.18 0.75 35.87
CA PRO A 202 -12.22 1.78 35.77
C PRO A 202 -12.60 2.16 34.33
N PRO A 203 -13.75 2.84 34.15
CA PRO A 203 -14.18 3.34 32.85
C PRO A 203 -13.28 4.49 32.40
N GLY A 204 -12.25 4.16 31.62
CA GLY A 204 -11.47 5.12 30.87
C GLY A 204 -12.34 5.73 29.77
N LYS A 205 -12.77 6.98 29.97
CA LYS A 205 -13.33 7.84 28.92
C LYS A 205 -12.37 7.83 27.73
N ARG A 206 -12.75 7.21 26.61
CA ARG A 206 -12.06 7.44 25.34
C ARG A 206 -12.70 8.66 24.67
N PRO A 207 -11.95 9.72 24.38
CA PRO A 207 -12.44 10.85 23.60
C PRO A 207 -12.87 10.35 22.22
N GLY A 208 -14.07 10.70 21.79
CA GLY A 208 -14.51 10.47 20.42
C GLY A 208 -13.59 11.22 19.48
N LEU A 209 -12.87 10.49 18.64
CA LEU A 209 -12.15 11.05 17.51
C LEU A 209 -13.19 11.42 16.45
N SER A 210 -13.37 12.72 16.28
CA SER A 210 -14.12 13.34 15.19
C SER A 210 -13.63 12.79 13.85
N LYS A 211 -14.55 12.56 12.90
CA LYS A 211 -14.31 12.13 11.51
C LYS A 211 -13.48 13.14 10.66
N ALA A 212 -12.74 14.04 11.31
CA ALA A 212 -11.82 15.00 10.71
C ALA A 212 -10.34 14.80 11.15
N ALA A 213 -10.02 13.67 11.81
CA ALA A 213 -8.65 13.31 12.23
C ALA A 213 -8.01 12.19 11.38
N ILE A 214 -8.63 11.81 10.26
CA ILE A 214 -8.01 10.97 9.22
C ILE A 214 -7.78 11.86 8.00
N ALA A 215 -6.94 12.87 8.19
CA ALA A 215 -6.39 13.71 7.15
C ALA A 215 -4.95 14.01 7.57
N GLY A 216 -4.01 13.27 7.00
CA GLY A 216 -2.58 13.51 7.18
C GLY A 216 -1.87 12.62 8.20
N ILE A 217 -1.71 11.33 7.90
CA ILE A 217 -0.34 10.78 7.97
C ILE A 217 0.33 11.18 6.64
N GLY A 218 0.53 12.49 6.49
CA GLY A 218 1.45 13.01 5.51
C GLY A 218 2.84 12.53 5.91
N ILE A 219 3.64 12.19 4.91
CA ILE A 219 5.05 11.80 5.04
C ILE A 219 5.82 12.95 5.73
N SER A 220 5.83 12.96 7.06
CA SER A 220 6.75 13.76 7.87
C SER A 220 7.51 12.90 8.89
N GLY A 221 7.15 11.62 9.03
CA GLY A 221 7.79 10.68 9.96
C GLY A 221 8.94 9.82 9.39
N VAL A 222 9.09 9.73 8.06
CA VAL A 222 10.08 8.81 7.44
C VAL A 222 11.47 9.44 7.30
N ILE A 223 11.55 10.76 7.14
CA ILE A 223 12.83 11.50 7.06
C ILE A 223 13.62 11.45 8.39
N PRO A 224 13.03 11.64 9.59
CA PRO A 224 13.83 11.57 10.81
C PRO A 224 14.35 10.15 11.09
N LEU A 225 13.57 9.10 10.82
CA LEU A 225 13.98 7.72 11.12
C LEU A 225 15.10 7.23 10.21
N THR A 226 15.09 7.59 8.92
CA THR A 226 16.18 7.27 7.99
C THR A 226 17.47 8.02 8.35
N GLY A 227 17.35 9.31 8.72
CA GLY A 227 18.48 10.10 9.23
C GLY A 227 19.12 9.52 10.50
N ILE A 228 18.31 9.03 11.45
CA ILE A 228 18.79 8.40 12.69
C ILE A 228 19.56 7.11 12.39
N VAL A 229 19.06 6.26 11.49
CA VAL A 229 19.73 5.00 11.14
C VAL A 229 21.04 5.26 10.41
N VAL A 230 21.06 6.18 9.43
CA VAL A 230 22.28 6.57 8.71
C VAL A 230 23.28 7.23 9.67
N GLY A 231 22.83 8.13 10.53
CA GLY A 231 23.65 8.76 11.56
C GLY A 231 24.25 7.76 12.54
N PHE A 232 23.46 6.78 13.01
CA PHE A 232 23.92 5.72 13.90
C PHE A 232 24.95 4.80 13.21
N CYS A 233 24.72 4.44 11.95
CA CYS A 233 25.67 3.67 11.15
C CYS A 233 26.99 4.43 10.93
N PHE A 234 26.91 5.71 10.60
CA PHE A 234 28.10 6.57 10.40
C PHE A 234 28.91 6.70 11.71
N ILE A 235 28.24 6.92 12.85
CA ILE A 235 28.90 6.98 14.17
C ILE A 235 29.57 5.65 14.52
N ARG A 236 28.91 4.50 14.27
CA ARG A 236 29.53 3.19 14.54
C ARG A 236 30.73 2.92 13.65
N ASN A 237 30.68 3.30 12.37
CA ASN A 237 31.79 3.09 11.45
C ASN A 237 33.00 3.96 11.84
N LYS A 238 32.75 5.23 12.17
CA LYS A 238 33.79 6.16 12.67
C LYS A 238 34.40 5.69 14.00
N ARG A 239 33.58 5.13 14.91
CA ARG A 239 34.08 4.52 16.15
C ARG A 239 34.94 3.28 15.89
N LYS A 240 34.62 2.48 14.88
CA LYS A 240 35.42 1.31 14.50
C LYS A 240 36.76 1.73 13.91
N GLU A 241 36.78 2.71 13.02
CA GLU A 241 38.02 3.24 12.44
C GLU A 241 38.94 3.83 13.50
N ARG A 242 38.39 4.54 14.50
CA ARG A 242 39.15 5.03 15.65
C ARG A 242 39.75 3.92 16.52
N ARG A 243 39.04 2.79 16.68
CA ARG A 243 39.58 1.62 17.41
C ARG A 243 40.74 0.98 16.66
N ILE A 244 40.60 0.78 15.35
CA ILE A 244 41.66 0.22 14.51
C ILE A 244 42.87 1.17 14.44
N ALA A 245 42.66 2.48 14.45
CA ALA A 245 43.75 3.46 14.53
C ALA A 245 44.49 3.39 15.87
N ALA A 246 43.76 3.33 17.00
CA ALA A 246 44.36 3.21 18.32
C ALA A 246 45.12 1.87 18.52
N GLU A 247 44.62 0.78 17.95
CA GLU A 247 45.31 -0.52 17.97
C GLU A 247 46.64 -0.46 17.20
N ARG A 248 46.68 0.24 16.04
CA ARG A 248 47.92 0.44 15.28
C ARG A 248 48.94 1.33 16.00
N GLU A 249 48.48 2.37 16.68
CA GLU A 249 49.36 3.22 17.51
C GLU A 249 49.97 2.43 18.68
N GLN A 250 49.22 1.49 19.27
CA GLN A 250 49.74 0.61 20.32
C GLN A 250 50.76 -0.39 19.78
N GLU A 251 50.50 -1.00 18.62
CA GLU A 251 51.43 -1.93 17.97
C GLU A 251 52.73 -1.22 17.56
N GLU A 252 52.64 0.01 17.05
CA GLU A 252 53.80 0.85 16.73
C GLU A 252 54.59 1.24 17.98
N ALA A 253 53.92 1.62 19.07
CA ALA A 253 54.56 1.95 20.34
C ALA A 253 55.28 0.73 20.96
N GLU A 254 54.70 -0.48 20.85
CA GLU A 254 55.33 -1.72 21.31
C GLU A 254 56.56 -2.08 20.47
N TRP A 255 56.46 -1.96 19.15
CA TRP A 255 57.58 -2.17 18.23
C TRP A 255 58.74 -1.20 18.49
N VAL A 256 58.45 0.10 18.68
CA VAL A 256 59.47 1.10 19.04
C VAL A 256 60.11 0.78 20.39
N ALA A 257 59.33 0.35 21.39
CA ALA A 257 59.84 -0.03 22.71
C ALA A 257 60.76 -1.26 22.69
N GLN A 258 60.59 -2.17 21.73
CA GLN A 258 61.52 -3.29 21.54
C GLN A 258 62.84 -2.88 20.85
N ILE A 259 62.80 -1.90 19.96
CA ILE A 259 63.97 -1.51 19.15
C ILE A 259 64.85 -0.51 19.86
N VAL A 260 64.28 0.33 20.73
CA VAL A 260 65.05 1.27 21.55
C VAL A 260 65.41 0.59 22.87
N PRO A 261 66.64 0.07 23.06
CA PRO A 261 67.04 -0.43 24.37
C PRO A 261 66.92 0.70 25.39
N LYS A 262 66.32 0.40 26.55
CA LYS A 262 66.30 1.29 27.72
C LYS A 262 67.75 1.66 28.05
N GLN A 263 68.18 2.86 27.68
CA GLN A 263 69.39 3.45 28.22
C GLN A 263 69.13 3.65 29.72
N ALA A 264 69.59 2.70 30.53
CA ALA A 264 69.52 2.80 31.98
C ALA A 264 70.32 4.03 32.45
N PRO A 265 69.87 4.70 33.52
CA PRO A 265 70.47 5.94 33.97
C PRO A 265 71.81 5.66 34.67
N GLY A 266 72.80 6.49 34.39
CA GLY A 266 73.95 6.68 35.28
C GLY A 266 75.24 6.04 34.83
N ILE A 267 76.06 6.82 34.13
CA ILE A 267 77.50 6.85 34.39
C ILE A 267 77.89 8.33 34.55
N GLN A 268 78.04 8.74 35.81
CA GLN A 268 78.86 9.88 36.21
C GLN A 268 80.30 9.54 35.84
N LEU A 269 80.92 10.31 34.94
CA LEU A 269 82.37 10.37 34.83
C LEU A 269 82.80 11.83 34.97
N GLN A 270 83.50 12.03 36.08
CA GLN A 270 84.05 13.26 36.60
C GLN A 270 85.16 13.80 35.69
N ASN A 271 85.32 15.12 35.76
CA ASN A 271 86.54 15.91 35.59
C ASN A 271 87.81 15.17 35.13
N LEU A 272 88.43 15.69 34.08
CA LEU A 272 89.88 15.99 34.10
C LEU A 272 90.19 17.14 33.13
N SER A 273 90.47 18.28 33.75
CA SER A 273 91.29 19.38 33.25
C SER A 273 92.63 18.88 32.72
N HIS A 274 93.12 19.44 31.61
CA HIS A 274 94.44 20.06 31.51
C HIS A 274 94.72 20.59 30.09
N SER A 275 95.17 21.87 30.01
CA SER A 275 96.30 22.41 29.22
C SER A 275 96.66 21.81 27.85
N ALA A 276 97.20 22.49 26.85
CA ALA A 276 97.61 23.86 26.54
C ALA A 276 98.37 23.72 25.19
N GLN A 277 98.49 24.82 24.43
CA GLN A 277 99.54 25.08 23.42
C GLN A 277 99.71 24.08 22.25
N ARG A 278 99.41 24.54 21.03
CA ARG A 278 100.40 25.26 20.20
C ARG A 278 99.71 26.00 19.06
#